data_AF-A0A183HAX1-F1
#
_entry.id   AF-A0A183HAX1-F1
#
_cell.length_a   1.000
_cell.length_b   1.000
_cell.length_c   1.000
_cell.angle_alpha   90.00
_cell.angle_beta   90.00
_cell.angle_gamma   90.00
#
_symmetry.space_group_name_H-M   'P 1'
#
loop_
_entity.id
_entity.type
_entity.pdbx_description
1 polymer ?
#
loop_
_entity_poly.entity_id
_entity_poly.type
_entity_poly.pdbx_seq_one_letter_code
_entity_poly.pdbx_strand_id
1 'polypeptide(L)'
;MEDHVVPDRRSWDEAIEFMTSAIRDRLSETRKLIDEWRGPSFWAQWIYWEKPTVENNLAGKIQEELRNLLIQNPDHPQSLLDDDLTIVRRNLEAKGLKELSSELIRKQWKLIYREHFLERQYQTAVECQGFYPHYKLGFDDTDVDCQAVVFFYRIQKMIDLTCNALRQQITNTEQRRLEREIKDVLDEWAHDVDKKKEYLTGRRVELAEELSKLFFS
;
A
#
# COMPACT_ATOMS: atom_id res chain seq x y z
N MET A 1 20.50 -23.02 -2.95
CA MET A 1 20.68 -22.41 -1.62
C MET A 1 19.40 -21.65 -1.33
N GLU A 2 18.35 -22.38 -0.97
CA GLU A 2 17.03 -21.82 -0.66
C GLU A 2 16.85 -21.92 0.86
N ASP A 3 17.68 -21.18 1.58
CA ASP A 3 17.47 -21.04 3.02
C ASP A 3 16.29 -20.09 3.23
N HIS A 4 15.28 -20.61 3.93
CA HIS A 4 14.01 -19.96 4.26
C HIS A 4 14.18 -18.46 4.57
N VAL A 5 13.82 -17.63 3.59
CA VAL A 5 13.99 -16.16 3.61
C VAL A 5 13.20 -15.51 4.76
N VAL A 6 12.12 -16.15 5.22
CA VAL A 6 11.34 -15.70 6.37
C VAL A 6 11.88 -16.35 7.65
N PRO A 7 12.51 -15.59 8.56
CA PRO A 7 13.34 -16.16 9.63
C PRO A 7 12.53 -16.77 10.77
N ASP A 8 11.35 -16.23 11.07
CA ASP A 8 10.58 -16.56 12.26
C ASP A 8 9.06 -16.43 12.03
N ARG A 9 8.27 -17.00 12.94
CA ARG A 9 6.80 -17.03 12.88
C ARG A 9 6.18 -15.64 12.87
N ARG A 10 6.78 -14.68 13.59
CA ARG A 10 6.29 -13.31 13.67
C ARG A 10 6.53 -12.58 12.35
N SER A 11 7.72 -12.72 11.77
CA SER A 11 8.02 -12.20 10.42
C SER A 11 7.07 -12.73 9.35
N TRP A 12 6.60 -13.99 9.50
CA TRP A 12 5.57 -14.58 8.64
C TRP A 12 4.19 -13.95 8.85
N ASP A 13 3.75 -13.80 10.11
CA ASP A 13 2.49 -13.12 10.43
C ASP A 13 2.48 -11.66 9.94
N GLU A 14 3.57 -10.92 10.14
CA GLU A 14 3.72 -9.53 9.69
C GLU A 14 3.61 -9.43 8.15
N ALA A 15 4.19 -10.39 7.42
CA ALA A 15 4.08 -10.45 5.96
C ALA A 15 2.66 -10.78 5.48
N ILE A 16 1.95 -11.68 6.16
CA ILE A 16 0.53 -11.98 5.89
C ILE A 16 -0.34 -10.76 6.18
N GLU A 17 -0.10 -10.06 7.29
CA GLU A 17 -0.82 -8.84 7.64
C GLU A 17 -0.61 -7.76 6.57
N PHE A 18 0.64 -7.56 6.15
CA PHE A 18 0.98 -6.62 5.08
C PHE A 18 0.29 -7.00 3.75
N MET A 19 0.36 -8.27 3.35
CA MET A 19 -0.30 -8.79 2.15
C MET A 19 -1.81 -8.62 2.21
N THR A 20 -2.44 -9.04 3.30
CA THR A 20 -3.90 -8.97 3.47
C THR A 20 -4.40 -7.53 3.53
N SER A 21 -3.65 -6.61 4.15
CA SER A 21 -3.97 -5.18 4.11
C SER A 21 -3.94 -4.65 2.68
N ALA A 22 -2.86 -4.91 1.93
CA ALA A 22 -2.73 -4.45 0.55
C ALA A 22 -3.84 -5.02 -0.36
N ILE A 23 -4.21 -6.28 -0.18
CA ILE A 23 -5.31 -6.92 -0.91
C ILE A 23 -6.65 -6.26 -0.54
N ARG A 24 -6.94 -6.05 0.75
CA ARG A 24 -8.17 -5.40 1.21
C ARG A 24 -8.30 -3.99 0.65
N ASP A 25 -7.23 -3.21 0.67
CA ASP A 25 -7.22 -1.86 0.10
C ASP A 25 -7.59 -1.90 -1.39
N ARG A 26 -6.93 -2.79 -2.14
CA ARG A 26 -7.18 -2.94 -3.58
C ARG A 26 -8.57 -3.50 -3.88
N LEU A 27 -9.09 -4.38 -3.04
CA LEU A 27 -10.44 -4.93 -3.12
C LEU A 27 -11.47 -3.82 -2.87
N SER A 28 -11.22 -2.94 -1.90
CA SER A 28 -12.08 -1.80 -1.60
C SER A 28 -12.17 -0.82 -2.77
N GLU A 29 -11.05 -0.51 -3.41
CA GLU A 29 -11.01 0.32 -4.62
C GLU A 29 -11.76 -0.35 -5.78
N THR A 30 -11.57 -1.65 -5.95
CA THR A 30 -12.25 -2.42 -7.00
C THR A 30 -13.76 -2.42 -6.80
N ARG A 31 -14.23 -2.62 -5.56
CA ARG A 31 -15.65 -2.57 -5.19
C ARG A 31 -16.25 -1.19 -5.42
N LYS A 32 -15.55 -0.13 -5.04
CA LYS A 32 -15.98 1.25 -5.33
C LYS A 32 -16.16 1.47 -6.83
N LEU A 33 -15.21 1.05 -7.66
CA LEU A 33 -15.32 1.14 -9.11
C LEU A 33 -16.53 0.34 -9.64
N ILE A 34 -16.74 -0.88 -9.15
CA ILE A 34 -17.90 -1.72 -9.53
C ILE A 34 -19.22 -1.02 -9.18
N ASP A 35 -19.29 -0.41 -7.99
CA ASP A 35 -20.48 0.30 -7.51
C ASP A 35 -20.72 1.60 -8.29
N GLU A 36 -19.67 2.34 -8.65
CA GLU A 36 -19.77 3.51 -9.54
C GLU A 36 -20.41 3.15 -10.89
N TRP A 37 -20.08 1.98 -11.45
CA TRP A 37 -20.73 1.46 -12.67
C TRP A 37 -22.22 1.13 -12.49
N ARG A 38 -22.67 0.82 -11.28
CA ARG A 38 -24.08 0.59 -10.96
C ARG A 38 -24.84 1.87 -10.66
N GLY A 39 -24.13 2.99 -10.51
CA GLY A 39 -24.72 4.28 -10.20
C GLY A 39 -25.12 4.45 -8.73
N PRO A 40 -26.07 5.36 -8.44
CA PRO A 40 -26.39 5.74 -7.08
C PRO A 40 -26.89 4.55 -6.27
N SER A 41 -26.35 4.40 -5.06
CA SER A 41 -26.77 3.37 -4.11
C SER A 41 -28.24 3.56 -3.72
N PHE A 42 -28.87 2.50 -3.20
CA PHE A 42 -30.26 2.57 -2.72
C PHE A 42 -30.49 3.74 -1.75
N TRP A 43 -29.57 3.98 -0.82
CA TRP A 43 -29.65 5.11 0.11
C TRP A 43 -29.50 6.47 -0.59
N ALA A 44 -28.61 6.58 -1.57
CA ALA A 44 -28.45 7.81 -2.35
C ALA A 44 -29.70 8.13 -3.18
N GLN A 45 -30.35 7.10 -3.75
CA GLN A 45 -31.61 7.25 -4.47
C GLN A 45 -32.75 7.76 -3.57
N TRP A 46 -32.79 7.34 -2.30
CA TRP A 46 -33.81 7.80 -1.34
C TRP A 46 -33.51 9.17 -0.73
N ILE A 47 -32.27 9.44 -0.35
CA ILE A 47 -31.89 10.68 0.35
C ILE A 47 -31.75 11.85 -0.65
N TYR A 48 -31.10 11.60 -1.78
CA TYR A 48 -30.76 12.63 -2.76
C TYR A 48 -31.66 12.58 -4.01
N TRP A 49 -32.64 11.68 -4.05
CA TRP A 49 -33.56 11.51 -5.19
C TRP A 49 -32.85 11.23 -6.52
N GLU A 50 -31.63 10.67 -6.46
CA GLU A 50 -30.86 10.30 -7.64
C GLU A 50 -31.47 9.06 -8.30
N LYS A 51 -31.39 8.95 -9.62
CA LYS A 51 -31.88 7.79 -10.38
C LYS A 51 -30.74 7.13 -11.16
N PRO A 52 -30.63 5.79 -11.14
CA PRO A 52 -29.65 5.11 -11.98
C PRO A 52 -30.00 5.30 -13.46
N THR A 53 -28.97 5.51 -14.28
CA THR A 53 -29.11 5.62 -15.74
C THR A 53 -29.43 4.25 -16.36
N VAL A 54 -29.79 4.24 -17.65
CA VAL A 54 -29.98 2.99 -18.40
C VAL A 54 -28.67 2.18 -18.44
N GLU A 55 -27.54 2.86 -18.63
CA GLU A 55 -26.20 2.25 -18.64
C GLU A 55 -25.86 1.64 -17.28
N ASN A 56 -26.21 2.29 -16.18
CA ASN A 56 -25.98 1.79 -14.83
C ASN A 56 -26.76 0.50 -14.56
N ASN A 57 -28.03 0.46 -14.95
CA ASN A 57 -28.86 -0.74 -14.83
C ASN A 57 -28.31 -1.88 -15.70
N LEU A 58 -27.90 -1.57 -16.93
CA LEU A 58 -27.29 -2.54 -17.85
C LEU A 58 -26.00 -3.12 -17.27
N ALA A 59 -25.09 -2.26 -16.79
CA ALA A 59 -23.85 -2.68 -16.16
C ALA A 59 -24.11 -3.57 -14.93
N GLY A 60 -25.07 -3.21 -14.08
CA GLY A 60 -25.49 -4.02 -12.94
C GLY A 60 -25.94 -5.43 -13.34
N LYS A 61 -26.75 -5.55 -14.41
CA LYS A 61 -27.21 -6.85 -14.92
C LYS A 61 -26.11 -7.70 -15.53
N ILE A 62 -25.19 -7.08 -16.27
CA ILE A 62 -24.00 -7.75 -16.81
C ILE A 62 -23.14 -8.27 -15.65
N GLN A 63 -22.85 -7.41 -14.66
CA GLN A 63 -22.05 -7.78 -13.49
C GLN A 63 -22.68 -8.93 -12.69
N GLU A 64 -24.01 -8.94 -12.52
CA GLU A 64 -24.74 -10.03 -11.86
C GLU A 64 -24.54 -11.35 -12.60
N GLU A 65 -24.67 -11.36 -13.93
CA GLU A 65 -24.46 -12.55 -14.75
C GLU A 65 -23.01 -13.07 -14.69
N LEU A 66 -22.03 -12.16 -14.75
CA LEU A 66 -20.62 -12.51 -14.67
C LEU A 66 -20.21 -13.05 -13.29
N ARG A 67 -20.85 -12.59 -12.21
CA ARG A 67 -20.67 -13.16 -10.88
C ARG A 67 -21.21 -14.58 -10.80
N ASN A 68 -22.38 -14.83 -11.39
CA ASN A 68 -22.95 -16.18 -11.44
C ASN A 68 -22.04 -17.16 -12.18
N LEU A 69 -21.40 -16.70 -13.26
CA LEU A 69 -20.39 -17.50 -13.98
C LEU A 69 -19.22 -17.90 -13.06
N LEU A 70 -18.70 -16.97 -12.24
CA LEU A 70 -17.63 -17.28 -11.28
C LEU A 70 -18.08 -18.15 -10.11
N ILE A 71 -19.33 -18.04 -9.67
CA ILE A 71 -19.90 -18.95 -8.66
C ILE A 71 -19.96 -20.38 -9.20
N GLN A 72 -20.32 -20.54 -10.48
CA GLN A 72 -20.38 -21.86 -11.14
C GLN A 72 -18.99 -22.41 -11.48
N ASN A 73 -18.03 -21.53 -11.77
CA ASN A 73 -16.65 -21.87 -12.09
C ASN A 73 -15.66 -21.00 -11.28
N PRO A 74 -15.38 -21.36 -10.01
CA PRO A 74 -14.46 -20.57 -9.16
C PRO A 74 -13.01 -20.53 -9.66
N ASP A 75 -12.60 -21.52 -10.46
CA ASP A 75 -11.27 -21.67 -11.06
C ASP A 75 -11.18 -21.10 -12.49
N HIS A 76 -12.18 -20.32 -12.90
CA HIS A 76 -12.21 -19.72 -14.23
C HIS A 76 -10.95 -18.88 -14.51
N PRO A 77 -10.39 -18.91 -15.73
CA PRO A 77 -9.22 -18.11 -16.11
C PRO A 77 -9.52 -16.60 -16.16
N GLN A 78 -8.48 -15.76 -16.13
CA GLN A 78 -8.66 -14.30 -16.21
C GLN A 78 -9.27 -13.82 -17.52
N SER A 79 -9.03 -14.52 -18.62
CA SER A 79 -9.60 -14.16 -19.92
C SER A 79 -11.02 -14.70 -20.03
N LEU A 80 -11.97 -13.82 -20.39
CA LEU A 80 -13.32 -14.26 -20.75
C LEU A 80 -13.25 -14.98 -22.09
N LEU A 81 -13.50 -16.29 -22.09
CA LEU A 81 -13.49 -17.11 -23.29
C LEU A 81 -14.67 -16.71 -24.20
N ASP A 82 -14.54 -16.99 -25.50
CA ASP A 82 -15.57 -16.60 -26.48
C ASP A 82 -16.88 -17.40 -26.30
N ASP A 83 -16.79 -18.64 -25.82
CA ASP A 83 -17.95 -19.46 -25.48
C ASP A 83 -18.70 -18.87 -24.27
N ASP A 84 -17.96 -18.48 -23.22
CA ASP A 84 -18.53 -17.81 -22.04
C ASP A 84 -19.18 -16.48 -22.41
N LEU A 85 -18.53 -15.69 -23.26
CA LEU A 85 -19.10 -14.45 -23.78
C LEU A 85 -20.42 -14.71 -24.52
N THR A 86 -20.48 -15.79 -25.30
CA THR A 86 -21.69 -16.18 -26.02
C THR A 86 -22.81 -16.61 -25.06
N ILE A 87 -22.48 -17.37 -24.02
CA ILE A 87 -23.43 -17.80 -22.98
C ILE A 87 -23.97 -16.59 -22.21
N VAL A 88 -23.08 -15.74 -21.70
CA VAL A 88 -23.45 -14.52 -20.96
C VAL A 88 -24.36 -13.63 -21.81
N ARG A 89 -24.04 -13.44 -23.09
CA ARG A 89 -24.87 -12.65 -24.01
C ARG A 89 -26.27 -13.25 -24.16
N ARG A 90 -26.37 -14.56 -24.43
CA ARG A 90 -27.66 -15.26 -24.56
C ARG A 90 -28.49 -15.17 -23.29
N ASN A 91 -27.88 -15.30 -22.12
CA ASN A 91 -28.58 -15.19 -20.84
C ASN A 91 -29.13 -13.78 -20.59
N LEU A 92 -28.36 -12.75 -20.95
CA LEU A 92 -28.80 -11.36 -20.85
C LEU A 92 -29.91 -11.03 -21.88
N GLU A 93 -29.82 -11.56 -23.10
CA GLU A 93 -30.87 -11.46 -24.12
C GLU A 93 -32.18 -12.12 -23.67
N ALA A 94 -32.10 -13.29 -23.02
CA ALA A 94 -33.25 -13.98 -22.44
C ALA A 94 -33.90 -13.17 -21.30
N LYS A 95 -33.14 -12.29 -20.62
CA LYS A 95 -33.64 -11.31 -19.64
C LYS A 95 -34.24 -10.06 -20.28
N GLY A 96 -34.36 -10.01 -21.61
CA GLY A 96 -34.97 -8.91 -22.36
C GLY A 96 -34.03 -7.76 -22.72
N LEU A 97 -32.71 -7.89 -22.45
CA LEU A 97 -31.72 -6.89 -22.81
C LEU A 97 -31.30 -7.07 -24.28
N LYS A 98 -31.54 -6.08 -25.12
CA LYS A 98 -31.18 -6.09 -26.55
C LYS A 98 -29.96 -5.20 -26.80
N GLU A 99 -29.25 -5.45 -27.91
CA GLU A 99 -28.09 -4.64 -28.37
C GLU A 99 -26.90 -4.61 -27.38
N LEU A 100 -26.51 -5.79 -26.88
CA LEU A 100 -25.39 -5.91 -25.94
C LEU A 100 -24.04 -5.75 -26.63
N SER A 101 -23.30 -4.72 -26.24
CA SER A 101 -21.91 -4.53 -26.66
C SER A 101 -21.00 -5.58 -26.00
N SER A 102 -20.34 -6.39 -26.82
CA SER A 102 -19.30 -7.33 -26.37
C SER A 102 -18.17 -6.64 -25.60
N GLU A 103 -17.81 -5.43 -26.02
CA GLU A 103 -16.79 -4.62 -25.36
C GLU A 103 -17.21 -4.23 -23.94
N LEU A 104 -18.49 -3.91 -23.73
CA LEU A 104 -19.01 -3.61 -22.41
C LEU A 104 -18.96 -4.85 -21.49
N ILE A 105 -19.36 -6.03 -22.00
CA ILE A 105 -19.28 -7.28 -21.24
C ILE A 105 -17.83 -7.58 -20.84
N ARG A 106 -16.89 -7.48 -21.78
CA ARG A 106 -15.45 -7.68 -21.50
C ARG A 106 -14.90 -6.64 -20.51
N LYS A 107 -15.37 -5.39 -20.58
CA LYS A 107 -14.99 -4.33 -19.62
C LYS A 107 -15.48 -4.65 -18.21
N GLN A 108 -16.74 -5.06 -18.07
CA GLN A 108 -17.30 -5.45 -16.76
C GLN A 108 -16.63 -6.72 -16.22
N TRP A 109 -16.30 -7.68 -17.10
CA TRP A 109 -15.57 -8.88 -16.74
C TRP A 109 -14.24 -8.58 -16.03
N LYS A 110 -13.45 -7.64 -16.55
CA LYS A 110 -12.19 -7.26 -15.91
C LYS A 110 -12.37 -6.78 -14.47
N LEU A 111 -13.48 -6.12 -14.16
CA LEU A 111 -13.78 -5.65 -12.81
C LEU A 111 -14.25 -6.79 -11.90
N ILE A 112 -15.19 -7.61 -12.38
CA ILE A 112 -15.76 -8.73 -11.63
C ILE A 112 -14.71 -9.81 -11.36
N TYR A 113 -13.93 -10.19 -12.37
CA TYR A 113 -12.84 -11.15 -12.20
C TYR A 113 -11.77 -10.62 -11.23
N ARG A 114 -11.46 -9.33 -11.29
CA ARG A 114 -10.49 -8.72 -10.38
C ARG A 114 -10.94 -8.81 -8.93
N GLU A 115 -12.21 -8.51 -8.65
CA GLU A 115 -12.77 -8.66 -7.31
C GLU A 115 -12.65 -10.11 -6.82
N HIS A 116 -13.13 -11.07 -7.62
CA HIS A 116 -13.05 -12.51 -7.34
C HIS A 116 -11.62 -12.99 -7.07
N PHE A 117 -10.68 -12.58 -7.93
CA PHE A 117 -9.28 -12.91 -7.77
C PHE A 117 -8.72 -12.36 -6.46
N LEU A 118 -9.00 -11.10 -6.12
CA LEU A 118 -8.54 -10.50 -4.87
C LEU A 118 -9.16 -11.16 -3.63
N GLU A 119 -10.44 -11.52 -3.67
CA GLU A 119 -11.09 -12.28 -2.59
C GLU A 119 -10.45 -13.65 -2.39
N ARG A 120 -10.16 -14.37 -3.48
CA ARG A 120 -9.48 -15.65 -3.42
C ARG A 120 -8.06 -15.52 -2.86
N GLN A 121 -7.28 -14.56 -3.34
CA GLN A 121 -5.93 -14.30 -2.83
C GLN A 121 -5.94 -13.91 -1.34
N TYR A 122 -6.96 -13.16 -0.90
CA TYR A 122 -7.14 -12.85 0.50
C TYR A 122 -7.37 -14.12 1.33
N GLN A 123 -8.23 -15.03 0.88
CA GLN A 123 -8.49 -16.28 1.60
C GLN A 123 -7.25 -17.17 1.67
N THR A 124 -6.52 -17.34 0.55
CA THR A 124 -5.25 -18.08 0.54
C THR A 124 -4.24 -17.47 1.51
N ALA A 125 -4.14 -16.14 1.59
CA ALA A 125 -3.24 -15.48 2.54
C ALA A 125 -3.63 -15.73 4.01
N VAL A 126 -4.93 -15.76 4.32
CA VAL A 126 -5.43 -16.10 5.66
C VAL A 126 -5.14 -17.55 6.01
N GLU A 127 -5.36 -18.48 5.08
CA GLU A 127 -5.04 -19.90 5.26
C GLU A 127 -3.55 -20.11 5.56
N CYS A 128 -2.66 -19.40 4.85
CA CYS A 128 -1.21 -19.45 5.05
C CYS A 128 -0.76 -19.10 6.49
N GLN A 129 -1.59 -18.47 7.32
CA GLN A 129 -1.25 -18.18 8.71
C GLN A 129 -0.88 -19.45 9.50
N GLY A 130 -1.51 -20.59 9.20
CA GLY A 130 -1.21 -21.87 9.83
C GLY A 130 0.02 -22.59 9.28
N PHE A 131 0.55 -22.17 8.13
CA PHE A 131 1.49 -22.97 7.33
C PHE A 131 2.96 -22.61 7.52
N TYR A 132 3.30 -21.70 8.45
CA TYR A 132 4.71 -21.39 8.74
C TYR A 132 5.59 -22.63 9.07
N PRO A 133 5.14 -23.62 9.87
CA PRO A 133 5.93 -24.82 10.11
C PRO A 133 6.21 -25.63 8.83
N HIS A 134 5.22 -25.72 7.94
CA HIS A 134 5.36 -26.42 6.65
C HIS A 134 6.37 -25.71 5.75
N TYR A 135 6.24 -24.38 5.64
CA TYR A 135 7.20 -23.53 4.94
C TYR A 135 8.63 -23.72 5.48
N LYS A 136 8.81 -23.71 6.81
CA LYS A 136 10.12 -23.82 7.46
C LYS A 136 10.78 -25.19 7.29
N LEU A 137 9.98 -26.25 7.13
CA LEU A 137 10.48 -27.61 6.94
C LEU A 137 10.65 -27.96 5.45
N GLY A 138 10.25 -27.08 4.53
CA GLY A 138 10.35 -27.30 3.09
C GLY A 138 9.36 -28.34 2.58
N PHE A 139 8.20 -28.48 3.24
CA PHE A 139 7.13 -29.36 2.76
C PHE A 139 6.31 -28.64 1.69
N ASP A 140 6.39 -29.13 0.45
CA ASP A 140 5.61 -28.64 -0.71
C ASP A 140 4.32 -29.44 -0.96
N ASP A 141 4.02 -30.44 -0.13
CA ASP A 141 2.91 -31.39 -0.32
C ASP A 141 1.55 -30.83 0.14
N THR A 142 1.42 -29.50 0.25
CA THR A 142 0.20 -28.83 0.72
C THR A 142 -0.53 -28.18 -0.44
N ASP A 143 -1.86 -28.32 -0.51
CA ASP A 143 -2.71 -27.67 -1.53
C ASP A 143 -2.71 -26.12 -1.45
N VAL A 144 -2.10 -25.55 -0.41
CA VAL A 144 -2.05 -24.09 -0.17
C VAL A 144 -0.67 -23.55 -0.59
N ASP A 145 -0.66 -22.74 -1.65
CA ASP A 145 0.54 -22.04 -2.12
C ASP A 145 0.78 -20.74 -1.33
N CYS A 146 1.78 -20.75 -0.46
CA CYS A 146 2.19 -19.59 0.32
C CYS A 146 3.40 -18.81 -0.24
N GLN A 147 3.80 -19.06 -1.50
CA GLN A 147 4.92 -18.33 -2.12
C GLN A 147 4.68 -16.82 -2.19
N ALA A 148 3.41 -16.39 -2.36
CA ALA A 148 3.04 -14.98 -2.31
C ALA A 148 3.39 -14.33 -0.96
N VAL A 149 3.23 -15.03 0.17
CA VAL A 149 3.61 -14.52 1.50
C VAL A 149 5.11 -14.23 1.57
N VAL A 150 5.93 -15.14 1.04
CA VAL A 150 7.39 -14.97 0.97
C VAL A 150 7.77 -13.76 0.10
N PHE A 151 7.06 -13.56 -1.01
CA PHE A 151 7.25 -12.40 -1.87
C PHE A 151 6.89 -11.09 -1.15
N PHE A 152 5.75 -11.04 -0.46
CA PHE A 152 5.34 -9.86 0.31
C PHE A 152 6.28 -9.55 1.47
N TYR A 153 6.84 -10.58 2.13
CA TYR A 153 7.91 -10.39 3.11
C TYR A 153 9.13 -9.69 2.50
N ARG A 154 9.58 -10.11 1.30
CA ARG A 154 10.72 -9.49 0.62
C ARG A 154 10.43 -8.02 0.27
N ILE A 155 9.22 -7.72 -0.20
CA ILE A 155 8.80 -6.34 -0.46
C ILE A 155 8.81 -5.52 0.82
N GLN A 156 8.21 -6.02 1.89
CA GLN A 156 8.15 -5.32 3.18
C GLN A 156 9.55 -4.99 3.68
N LYS A 157 10.48 -5.96 3.67
CA LYS A 157 11.88 -5.73 4.03
C LYS A 157 12.57 -4.71 3.13
N MET A 158 12.35 -4.77 1.82
CA MET A 158 12.91 -3.79 0.89
C MET A 158 12.41 -2.37 1.20
N ILE A 159 11.11 -2.21 1.48
CA ILE A 159 10.50 -0.93 1.84
C ILE A 159 11.11 -0.41 3.15
N ASP A 160 11.18 -1.24 4.19
CA ASP A 160 11.73 -0.84 5.50
C ASP A 160 13.20 -0.39 5.40
N LEU A 161 14.02 -1.13 4.66
CA LEU A 161 15.42 -0.76 4.40
C LEU A 161 15.52 0.56 3.66
N THR A 162 14.68 0.76 2.65
CA THR A 162 14.65 2.00 1.86
C THR A 162 14.21 3.19 2.72
N CYS A 163 13.16 3.03 3.52
CA CYS A 163 12.69 4.07 4.44
C CYS A 163 13.76 4.45 5.48
N ASN A 164 14.46 3.46 6.05
CA ASN A 164 15.53 3.71 7.01
C ASN A 164 16.72 4.43 6.36
N ALA A 165 17.12 4.01 5.16
CA ALA A 165 18.17 4.68 4.39
C ALA A 165 17.80 6.14 4.08
N LEU A 166 16.56 6.40 3.65
CA LEU A 166 16.06 7.75 3.38
C LEU A 166 16.03 8.62 4.66
N ARG A 167 15.56 8.07 5.78
CA ARG A 167 15.58 8.79 7.08
C ARG A 167 17.00 9.18 7.49
N GLN A 168 17.94 8.25 7.34
CA GLN A 168 19.35 8.51 7.65
C GLN A 168 19.94 9.55 6.71
N GLN A 169 19.61 9.49 5.42
CA GLN A 169 20.03 10.48 4.42
C GLN A 169 19.52 11.89 4.77
N ILE A 170 18.23 12.03 5.09
CA ILE A 170 17.63 13.31 5.49
C ILE A 170 18.31 13.84 6.75
N THR A 171 18.41 13.01 7.79
CA THR A 171 19.02 13.41 9.08
C THR A 171 20.46 13.89 8.89
N ASN A 172 21.26 13.14 8.15
CA ASN A 172 22.65 13.52 7.87
C ASN A 172 22.75 14.82 7.05
N THR A 173 21.81 15.05 6.13
CA THR A 173 21.78 16.25 5.30
C THR A 173 21.41 17.48 6.13
N GLU A 174 20.38 17.37 6.97
CA GLU A 174 19.96 18.44 7.89
C GLU A 174 21.03 18.72 8.95
N GLN A 175 21.68 17.69 9.51
CA GLN A 175 22.78 17.88 10.45
C GLN A 175 23.92 18.69 9.81
N ARG A 176 24.37 18.31 8.61
CA ARG A 176 25.42 19.05 7.88
C ARG A 176 25.01 20.47 7.49
N ARG A 177 23.73 20.73 7.35
CA ARG A 177 23.21 22.07 7.08
C ARG A 177 23.26 22.92 8.34
N LEU A 178 22.75 22.41 9.46
CA LEU A 178 22.78 23.08 10.76
C LEU A 178 24.22 23.37 11.22
N GLU A 179 25.14 22.42 11.05
CA GLU A 179 26.56 22.62 11.35
C GLU A 179 27.18 23.78 10.55
N ARG A 180 26.78 23.94 9.28
CA ARG A 180 27.22 25.07 8.45
C ARG A 180 26.62 26.39 8.92
N GLU A 181 25.31 26.43 9.16
CA GLU A 181 24.64 27.65 9.65
C GLU A 181 25.21 28.10 11.01
N ILE A 182 25.45 27.17 11.94
CA ILE A 182 26.10 27.48 13.22
C ILE A 182 27.52 28.04 13.00
N LYS A 183 28.29 27.42 12.10
CA LYS A 183 29.64 27.89 11.80
C LYS A 183 29.62 29.30 11.21
N ASP A 184 28.72 29.58 10.26
CA ASP A 184 28.60 30.89 9.64
C ASP A 184 28.22 31.97 10.67
N VAL A 185 27.30 31.66 11.60
CA VAL A 185 26.94 32.56 12.72
C VAL A 185 28.12 32.77 13.67
N LEU A 186 28.85 31.71 14.03
CA LEU A 186 30.04 31.82 14.87
C LEU A 186 31.14 32.64 14.20
N ASP A 187 31.35 32.45 12.89
CA ASP A 187 32.30 33.22 12.10
C ASP A 187 31.86 34.69 12.06
N GLU A 188 30.58 35.01 11.83
CA GLU A 188 30.06 36.38 11.89
C GLU A 188 30.30 37.03 13.27
N TRP A 189 30.00 36.33 14.36
CA TRP A 189 30.26 36.83 15.71
C TRP A 189 31.74 36.99 16.03
N ALA A 190 32.60 36.13 15.47
CA ALA A 190 34.05 36.27 15.63
C ALA A 190 34.61 37.56 14.99
N HIS A 191 33.91 38.11 13.99
CA HIS A 191 34.26 39.39 13.33
C HIS A 191 33.66 40.61 14.03
N ASP A 192 32.66 40.44 14.90
CA ASP A 192 32.07 41.50 15.72
C ASP A 192 32.85 41.63 17.04
N VAL A 193 33.68 42.67 17.15
CA VAL A 193 34.55 42.91 18.32
C VAL A 193 33.76 43.15 19.60
N ASP A 194 32.54 43.70 19.51
CA ASP A 194 31.71 44.02 20.68
C ASP A 194 30.99 42.77 21.20
N LYS A 195 30.42 41.94 20.30
CA LYS A 195 29.90 40.62 20.69
C LYS A 195 30.98 39.65 21.14
N LYS A 196 32.14 39.68 20.50
CA LYS A 196 33.30 38.88 20.91
C LYS A 196 33.74 39.22 22.33
N LYS A 197 33.72 40.50 22.72
CA LYS A 197 33.94 40.90 24.12
C LYS A 197 32.83 40.35 25.01
N GLU A 198 31.56 40.65 24.74
CA GLU A 198 30.41 40.21 25.55
C GLU A 198 30.39 38.69 25.84
N TYR A 199 30.72 37.85 24.85
CA TYR A 199 30.67 36.38 24.99
C TYR A 199 32.00 35.71 25.32
N LEU A 200 33.16 36.34 25.05
CA LEU A 200 34.48 35.82 25.50
C LEU A 200 34.90 36.36 26.87
N THR A 201 34.38 37.49 27.33
CA THR A 201 34.58 37.96 28.71
C THR A 201 33.69 37.18 29.67
N GLY A 202 34.01 35.90 29.85
CA GLY A 202 33.53 35.15 30.99
C GLY A 202 34.25 35.58 32.26
N ARG A 203 33.68 35.21 33.43
CA ARG A 203 34.23 35.46 34.78
C ARG A 203 35.72 35.12 34.93
N ARG A 204 36.25 34.18 34.13
CA ARG A 204 37.67 33.79 34.09
C ARG A 204 38.60 34.83 33.44
N VAL A 205 38.12 35.59 32.44
CA VAL A 205 38.88 36.67 31.80
C VAL A 205 38.91 37.90 32.69
N GLU A 206 37.78 38.23 33.33
CA GLU A 206 37.71 39.30 34.33
C GLU A 206 38.64 39.02 35.53
N LEU A 207 38.60 37.80 36.08
CA LEU A 207 39.51 37.38 37.17
C LEU A 207 40.99 37.42 36.74
N ALA A 208 41.32 37.09 35.50
CA ALA A 208 42.68 37.16 35.00
C ALA A 208 43.16 38.62 34.79
N GLU A 209 42.27 39.52 34.38
CA GLU A 209 42.56 40.96 34.31
C GLU A 209 42.69 41.60 35.69
N GLU A 210 41.87 41.22 36.67
CA GLU A 210 42.01 41.68 38.05
C GLU A 210 43.33 41.20 38.68
N LEU A 211 43.69 39.93 38.46
CA LEU A 211 44.96 39.38 38.91
C LEU A 211 46.16 40.06 38.24
N SER A 212 46.11 40.34 36.93
CA SER A 212 47.22 41.03 36.26
C SER A 212 47.39 42.47 36.75
N LYS A 213 46.30 43.20 37.01
CA LYS A 213 46.35 44.56 37.59
C LYS A 213 46.98 44.60 38.99
N LEU A 214 46.81 43.54 39.79
CA LEU A 214 47.45 43.39 41.10
C LEU A 214 48.95 43.05 41.01
N PHE A 215 49.39 42.40 39.93
CA PHE A 215 50.80 42.03 39.72
C PHE A 215 51.67 43.13 39.08
N PHE A 216 51.06 44.15 38.47
CA PHE A 216 51.75 45.27 37.80
C PHE A 216 51.60 46.62 38.54
N SER A 217 51.10 46.61 39.78
CA SER A 217 51.14 47.73 40.74
C SER A 217 52.23 47.50 41.79
#